data_AF-A0A8J6NQ04-F1
#
_entry.id   AF-A0A8J6NQ04-F1
#
_cell.length_a   1.000
_cell.length_b   1.000
_cell.length_c   1.000
_cell.angle_alpha   90.00
_cell.angle_beta   90.00
_cell.angle_gamma   90.00
#
_symmetry.space_group_name_H-M   'P 1'
#
loop_
_entity.id
_entity.type
_entity.pdbx_description
1 polymer ?
#
loop_
_entity_poly.entity_id
_entity_poly.type
_entity_poly.pdbx_seq_one_letter_code
_entity_poly.pdbx_strand_id
1 'polypeptide(L)'
;MLANINAARSIGLANYYMTKREIPQENLVKLWVTDNETCSRSDYDKKVAGPVRRFIEQKNSERPIRCLVIMYGLPLRVSPPEMSRAERESMQIMIRKQQDLTNQLNRIKGEKPEDQKNIKEALNDINKKISNLKEAGMRSTSSLDSEIALVLEKDYPLSGWLPNPYFIGYGDKTLSIVPTI
;
A
#
# COMPACT_ATOMS: atom_id res chain seq x y z
N MET A 1 18.35 7.19 -9.37
CA MET A 1 17.54 8.34 -8.91
C MET A 1 16.15 8.20 -9.50
N LEU A 2 15.10 8.28 -8.69
CA LEU A 2 13.70 8.23 -9.13
C LEU A 2 13.12 9.65 -9.08
N ALA A 3 12.49 10.10 -10.16
CA ALA A 3 11.91 11.43 -10.23
C ALA A 3 10.54 11.41 -10.94
N ASN A 4 9.62 12.26 -10.49
CA ASN A 4 8.27 12.33 -11.06
C ASN A 4 8.22 13.39 -12.17
N ILE A 5 7.78 13.01 -13.37
CA ILE A 5 7.64 13.97 -14.47
C ILE A 5 6.41 14.87 -14.34
N ASN A 6 5.42 14.49 -13.54
CA ASN A 6 4.21 15.29 -13.32
C ASN A 6 4.39 16.37 -12.24
N ALA A 7 5.34 16.18 -11.32
CA ALA A 7 5.62 17.15 -10.28
C ALA A 7 6.57 18.23 -10.80
N ALA A 8 6.10 19.49 -10.83
CA ALA A 8 6.92 20.62 -11.21
C ALA A 8 8.21 20.65 -10.38
N ARG A 9 9.35 20.93 -11.03
CA ARG A 9 10.71 20.97 -10.43
C ARG A 9 11.34 19.63 -10.03
N SER A 10 10.60 18.51 -9.97
CA SER A 10 11.15 17.20 -9.56
C SER A 10 12.36 16.78 -10.41
N ILE A 11 12.23 16.86 -11.74
CA ILE A 11 13.31 16.53 -12.68
C ILE A 11 14.51 17.48 -12.54
N GLY A 12 14.26 18.78 -12.36
CA GLY A 12 15.32 19.77 -12.16
C GLY A 12 16.13 19.50 -10.88
N LEU A 13 15.44 19.20 -9.78
CA LEU A 13 16.08 18.83 -8.50
C LEU A 13 16.85 17.51 -8.63
N ALA A 14 16.28 16.51 -9.32
CA ALA A 14 16.95 15.25 -9.58
C ALA A 14 18.28 15.45 -10.33
N ASN A 15 18.24 16.21 -11.43
CA ASN A 15 19.43 16.53 -12.21
C ASN A 15 20.47 17.29 -11.37
N TYR A 16 20.05 18.32 -10.63
CA TYR A 16 20.94 19.08 -9.75
C TYR A 16 21.63 18.17 -8.72
N TYR A 17 20.86 17.33 -8.02
CA TYR A 17 21.38 16.40 -7.02
C TYR A 17 22.36 15.39 -7.63
N MET A 18 22.02 14.83 -8.80
CA MET A 18 22.86 13.89 -9.52
C MET A 18 24.19 14.52 -9.92
N THR A 19 24.20 15.76 -10.43
CA THR A 19 25.43 16.49 -10.75
C THR A 19 26.29 16.72 -9.51
N LYS A 20 25.68 17.12 -8.38
CA LYS A 20 26.43 17.38 -7.13
C LYS A 20 26.98 16.12 -6.46
N ARG A 21 26.41 14.95 -6.77
CA ARG A 21 26.81 13.65 -6.21
C ARG A 21 27.50 12.74 -7.23
N GLU A 22 27.81 13.27 -8.41
CA GLU A 22 28.47 12.54 -9.50
C GLU A 22 27.73 11.23 -9.89
N ILE A 23 26.40 11.25 -9.81
CA ILE A 23 25.56 10.11 -10.20
C ILE A 23 25.39 10.15 -11.72
N PRO A 24 25.74 9.07 -12.45
CA PRO A 24 25.59 9.00 -13.91
C PRO A 24 24.17 9.33 -14.36
N GLN A 25 24.02 10.12 -15.43
CA GLN A 25 22.72 10.58 -15.91
C GLN A 25 21.84 9.42 -16.39
N GLU A 26 22.43 8.34 -16.91
CA GLU A 26 21.72 7.11 -17.23
C GLU A 26 21.04 6.42 -16.04
N ASN A 27 21.37 6.80 -14.79
CA ASN A 27 20.76 6.27 -13.57
C ASN A 27 19.51 7.04 -13.14
N LEU A 28 19.04 8.00 -13.95
CA LEU A 28 17.78 8.69 -13.74
C LEU A 28 16.60 7.90 -14.31
N VAL A 29 15.69 7.49 -13.43
CA VAL A 29 14.40 6.89 -13.80
C VAL A 29 13.32 7.96 -13.68
N LYS A 30 12.69 8.26 -14.81
CA LYS A 30 11.59 9.21 -14.90
C LYS A 30 10.27 8.45 -14.79
N LEU A 31 9.47 8.78 -13.78
CA LEU A 31 8.21 8.10 -13.48
C LEU A 31 7.03 9.04 -13.79
N TRP A 32 6.01 8.52 -14.47
CA TRP A 32 4.76 9.22 -14.72
C TRP A 32 3.72 8.75 -13.70
N VAL A 33 3.69 9.39 -12.54
CA VAL A 33 2.78 9.07 -11.43
C VAL A 33 2.16 10.35 -10.88
N THR A 34 1.08 10.25 -10.11
CA THR A 34 0.47 11.41 -9.44
C THR A 34 1.50 12.15 -8.59
N ASP A 35 1.38 13.47 -8.52
CA ASP A 35 2.14 14.35 -7.62
C ASP A 35 1.42 14.59 -6.28
N ASN A 36 0.23 14.01 -6.10
CA ASN A 36 -0.44 13.93 -4.81
C ASN A 36 0.36 13.07 -3.82
N GLU A 37 0.20 13.34 -2.53
CA GLU A 37 0.86 12.56 -1.48
C GLU A 37 0.52 11.06 -1.49
N THR A 38 -0.64 10.68 -2.02
CA THR A 38 -1.11 9.30 -2.02
C THR A 38 -1.41 8.83 -3.44
N CYS A 39 -0.91 7.66 -3.81
CA CYS A 39 -1.29 6.95 -5.03
C CYS A 39 -2.08 5.67 -4.71
N SER A 40 -2.81 5.14 -5.70
CA SER A 40 -3.45 3.84 -5.59
C SER A 40 -2.42 2.70 -5.68
N ARG A 41 -2.74 1.53 -5.12
CA ARG A 41 -1.93 0.32 -5.30
C ARG A 41 -1.66 0.03 -6.78
N SER A 42 -2.70 0.07 -7.61
CA SER A 42 -2.55 -0.16 -9.05
C SER A 42 -1.66 0.89 -9.73
N ASP A 43 -1.68 2.16 -9.32
CA ASP A 43 -0.79 3.17 -9.86
C ASP A 43 0.65 2.91 -9.46
N TYR A 44 0.90 2.57 -8.19
CA TYR A 44 2.22 2.15 -7.74
C TYR A 44 2.75 0.98 -8.58
N ASP A 45 1.98 -0.10 -8.73
CA ASP A 45 2.42 -1.30 -9.44
C ASP A 45 2.77 -1.01 -10.91
N LYS A 46 1.90 -0.26 -11.60
CA LYS A 46 2.02 -0.01 -13.05
C LYS A 46 2.99 1.12 -13.38
N LYS A 47 3.01 2.19 -12.58
CA LYS A 47 3.69 3.46 -12.89
C LYS A 47 4.96 3.68 -12.08
N VAL A 48 5.18 2.94 -10.99
CA VAL A 48 6.39 3.02 -10.16
C VAL A 48 7.14 1.69 -10.18
N ALA A 49 6.59 0.64 -9.56
CA ALA A 49 7.29 -0.63 -9.37
C ALA A 49 7.67 -1.28 -10.71
N GLY A 50 6.73 -1.38 -11.66
CA GLY A 50 6.98 -1.95 -12.98
C GLY A 50 8.15 -1.27 -13.72
N PRO A 51 8.13 0.06 -13.93
CA PRO A 51 9.25 0.78 -14.54
C PRO A 51 10.57 0.65 -13.79
N VAL A 52 10.56 0.70 -12.45
CA VAL A 52 11.76 0.58 -11.63
C VAL A 52 12.37 -0.82 -11.73
N ARG A 53 11.55 -1.89 -11.65
CA ARG A 53 12.00 -3.28 -11.86
C ARG A 53 12.68 -3.44 -13.21
N ARG A 54 12.00 -3.03 -14.29
CA ARG A 54 12.55 -3.12 -15.66
C ARG A 54 13.87 -2.38 -15.79
N PHE A 55 13.98 -1.19 -15.17
CA PHE A 55 15.21 -0.43 -15.20
C PHE A 55 16.37 -1.17 -14.51
N ILE A 56 16.13 -1.73 -13.31
CA ILE A 56 17.14 -2.49 -12.56
C ILE A 56 17.54 -3.76 -13.32
N GLU A 57 16.56 -4.51 -13.85
CA GLU A 57 16.78 -5.72 -14.64
C GLU A 57 17.59 -5.44 -15.92
N GLN A 58 17.33 -4.32 -16.60
CA GLN A 58 18.10 -3.91 -17.79
C GLN A 58 19.51 -3.42 -17.46
N LYS A 59 19.67 -2.78 -16.30
CA LYS A 59 20.97 -2.28 -15.81
C LYS A 59 21.81 -3.34 -15.12
N ASN A 60 21.40 -4.61 -15.14
CA ASN A 60 22.10 -5.73 -14.51
C ASN A 60 23.43 -6.04 -15.24
N SER A 61 24.34 -5.09 -15.13
CA SER A 61 25.72 -5.06 -15.61
C SER A 61 26.67 -5.43 -14.47
N GLU A 62 27.98 -5.45 -14.74
CA GLU A 62 29.06 -5.81 -13.81
C GLU A 62 29.04 -5.08 -12.43
N ARG A 63 28.26 -4.01 -12.28
CA ARG A 63 28.08 -3.27 -11.02
C ARG A 63 26.59 -3.21 -10.63
N PRO A 64 26.16 -3.95 -9.59
CA PRO A 64 24.78 -3.94 -9.16
C PRO A 64 24.37 -2.59 -8.56
N ILE A 65 23.14 -2.15 -8.82
CA ILE A 65 22.56 -0.97 -8.18
C ILE A 65 22.36 -1.26 -6.70
N ARG A 66 22.99 -0.46 -5.83
CA ARG A 66 22.95 -0.65 -4.37
C ARG A 66 21.91 0.19 -3.64
N CYS A 67 21.46 1.28 -4.25
CA CYS A 67 20.60 2.25 -3.59
C CYS A 67 19.66 2.93 -4.59
N LEU A 68 18.41 3.13 -4.19
CA LEU A 68 17.42 3.93 -4.88
C LEU A 68 17.18 5.21 -4.07
N VAL A 69 17.32 6.35 -4.73
CA VAL A 69 17.03 7.66 -4.14
C VAL A 69 15.73 8.18 -4.73
N ILE A 70 14.78 8.52 -3.86
CA ILE A 70 13.46 9.06 -4.20
C ILE A 70 13.57 10.59 -4.17
N MET A 71 13.25 11.26 -5.29
CA MET A 71 13.25 12.71 -5.35
C MET A 71 11.87 13.28 -4.98
N TYR A 72 11.87 14.57 -4.57
CA TYR A 72 10.67 15.38 -4.40
C TYR A 72 9.66 15.18 -5.54
N GLY A 73 8.38 15.14 -5.19
CA GLY A 73 7.27 15.05 -6.14
C GLY A 73 6.78 13.63 -6.41
N LEU A 74 7.42 12.60 -5.85
CA LEU A 74 6.85 11.26 -5.80
C LEU A 74 5.84 11.15 -4.64
N PRO A 75 4.81 10.28 -4.76
CA PRO A 75 3.89 10.02 -3.66
C PRO A 75 4.60 9.60 -2.37
N LEU A 76 4.03 9.91 -1.22
CA LEU A 76 4.55 9.48 0.07
C LEU A 76 3.89 8.18 0.54
N ARG A 77 2.64 7.93 0.11
CA ARG A 77 1.79 6.83 0.55
C ARG A 77 1.23 6.03 -0.62
N VAL A 78 1.17 4.72 -0.45
CA VAL A 78 0.48 3.78 -1.34
C VAL A 78 -0.76 3.28 -0.63
N SER A 79 -1.91 3.47 -1.27
CA SER A 79 -3.18 3.03 -0.73
C SER A 79 -3.28 1.50 -0.69
N PRO A 80 -4.16 0.94 0.16
CA PRO A 80 -4.45 -0.48 0.19
C PRO A 80 -4.82 -1.04 -1.20
N PRO A 81 -4.63 -2.35 -1.43
CA PRO A 81 -5.16 -2.99 -2.62
C PRO A 81 -6.67 -2.78 -2.72
N GLU A 82 -7.16 -2.69 -3.94
CA GLU A 82 -8.60 -2.61 -4.15
C GLU A 82 -9.27 -3.90 -3.67
N MET A 83 -10.35 -3.72 -2.90
CA MET A 83 -11.19 -4.83 -2.44
C MET A 83 -11.66 -5.64 -3.65
N SER A 84 -11.54 -6.96 -3.58
CA SER A 84 -12.00 -7.87 -4.63
C SER A 84 -13.52 -7.76 -4.80
N ARG A 85 -14.03 -8.23 -5.95
CA ARG A 85 -15.49 -8.23 -6.20
C ARG A 85 -16.27 -8.95 -5.11
N ALA A 86 -15.80 -10.13 -4.70
CA ALA A 86 -16.45 -10.94 -3.67
C ALA A 86 -16.44 -10.25 -2.29
N GLU A 87 -15.34 -9.60 -1.93
CA GLU A 87 -15.25 -8.82 -0.69
C GLU A 87 -16.16 -7.58 -0.74
N ARG A 88 -16.24 -6.88 -1.87
CA ARG A 88 -17.16 -5.75 -2.06
C ARG A 88 -18.62 -6.18 -1.92
N GLU A 89 -18.99 -7.29 -2.55
CA GLU A 89 -20.34 -7.87 -2.45
C GLU A 89 -20.66 -8.26 -1.01
N SER A 90 -19.74 -8.93 -0.32
CA SER A 90 -19.88 -9.29 1.10
C SER A 90 -20.04 -8.06 2.00
N MET A 91 -19.23 -7.03 1.77
CA MET A 91 -19.30 -5.75 2.48
C MET A 91 -20.66 -5.07 2.26
N GLN A 92 -21.18 -5.06 1.03
CA GLN A 92 -22.50 -4.50 0.74
C GLN A 92 -23.63 -5.27 1.43
N ILE A 93 -23.56 -6.59 1.46
CA ILE A 93 -24.53 -7.44 2.17
C ILE A 93 -24.52 -7.10 3.67
N MET A 94 -23.33 -6.96 4.27
CA MET A 94 -23.20 -6.59 5.69
C MET A 94 -23.76 -5.20 5.97
N ILE A 95 -23.50 -4.21 5.11
CA ILE A 95 -24.04 -2.85 5.25
C ILE A 95 -25.57 -2.85 5.16
N ARG A 96 -26.15 -3.60 4.21
CA ARG A 96 -27.61 -3.74 4.11
C ARG A 96 -28.20 -4.37 5.36
N LYS A 97 -27.57 -5.43 5.88
CA LYS A 97 -28.01 -6.10 7.12
C LYS A 97 -27.91 -5.16 8.33
N GLN A 98 -26.86 -4.35 8.41
CA GLN A 98 -26.72 -3.32 9.44
C GLN A 98 -27.88 -2.30 9.38
N GLN A 99 -28.21 -1.81 8.18
CA GLN A 99 -29.31 -0.87 7.98
C GLN A 99 -30.65 -1.48 8.40
N ASP A 100 -30.92 -2.71 7.99
CA ASP A 100 -32.16 -3.40 8.36
C ASP A 100 -32.29 -3.60 9.87
N LEU A 101 -31.25 -4.10 10.55
CA LEU A 101 -31.25 -4.22 12.01
C LEU A 101 -31.39 -2.88 12.72
N THR A 102 -30.80 -1.81 12.18
CA THR A 102 -30.96 -0.45 12.72
C THR A 102 -32.41 0.01 12.59
N ASN A 103 -33.05 -0.25 11.46
CA ASN A 103 -34.46 0.07 11.24
C ASN A 103 -35.38 -0.75 12.15
N GLN A 104 -35.11 -2.05 12.30
CA GLN A 104 -35.83 -2.90 13.24
C GLN A 104 -35.70 -2.38 14.67
N LEU A 105 -34.48 -2.05 15.12
CA LEU A 105 -34.22 -1.50 16.45
C LEU A 105 -34.97 -0.18 16.69
N ASN A 106 -35.07 0.67 15.67
CA ASN A 106 -35.82 1.91 15.76
C ASN A 106 -37.35 1.69 15.83
N ARG A 107 -37.88 0.62 15.22
CA ARG A 107 -39.31 0.28 15.28
C ARG A 107 -39.73 -0.25 16.64
N ILE A 108 -38.89 -1.05 17.29
CA ILE A 108 -39.14 -1.63 18.62
C ILE A 108 -38.68 -0.72 19.78
N LYS A 109 -38.36 0.54 19.47
CA LYS A 109 -37.82 1.51 20.42
C LYS A 109 -38.92 1.94 21.39
N GLY A 110 -39.04 1.22 22.50
CA GLY A 110 -40.12 1.35 23.49
C GLY A 110 -40.69 0.02 23.99
N GLU A 111 -40.38 -1.09 23.32
CA GLU A 111 -40.74 -2.44 23.76
C GLU A 111 -39.81 -2.97 24.87
N LYS A 112 -40.08 -4.19 25.37
CA LYS A 112 -39.36 -4.77 26.51
C LYS A 112 -37.84 -4.80 26.26
N PRO A 113 -37.01 -4.59 27.31
CA PRO A 113 -35.55 -4.59 27.18
C PRO A 113 -34.97 -5.88 26.57
N GLU A 114 -35.63 -7.02 26.79
CA GLU A 114 -35.21 -8.33 26.27
C GLU A 114 -35.30 -8.42 24.74
N ASP A 115 -36.35 -7.87 24.13
CA ASP A 115 -36.56 -7.91 22.68
C ASP A 115 -35.55 -7.02 21.94
N GLN A 116 -35.12 -5.92 22.58
CA GLN A 116 -34.07 -5.04 22.04
C GLN A 116 -32.66 -5.60 22.19
N LYS A 117 -32.42 -6.46 23.19
CA LYS A 117 -31.08 -6.96 23.53
C LYS A 117 -30.49 -7.77 22.37
N ASN A 118 -31.24 -8.72 21.83
CA ASN A 118 -30.79 -9.60 20.75
C ASN A 118 -30.42 -8.82 19.47
N ILE A 119 -31.22 -7.81 19.12
CA ILE A 119 -30.97 -6.96 17.94
C ILE A 119 -29.75 -6.07 18.16
N LYS A 120 -29.57 -5.50 19.36
CA LYS A 120 -28.37 -4.73 19.70
C LYS A 120 -27.10 -5.58 19.65
N GLU A 121 -27.14 -6.81 20.13
CA GLU A 121 -26.02 -7.75 20.06
C GLU A 121 -25.66 -8.08 18.61
N ALA A 122 -26.65 -8.45 17.78
CA ALA A 122 -26.44 -8.73 16.36
C ALA A 122 -25.90 -7.52 15.59
N LEU A 123 -26.37 -6.32 15.91
CA LEU A 123 -25.90 -5.06 15.31
C LEU A 123 -24.45 -4.76 15.73
N ASN A 124 -24.10 -4.98 16.99
CA ASN A 124 -22.74 -4.82 17.48
C ASN A 124 -21.77 -5.79 16.79
N ASP A 125 -22.17 -7.05 16.61
CA ASP A 125 -21.35 -8.04 15.92
C ASP A 125 -21.11 -7.69 14.45
N ILE A 126 -22.14 -7.20 13.75
CA ILE A 126 -21.99 -6.72 12.38
C ILE A 126 -21.09 -5.49 12.32
N ASN A 127 -21.27 -4.53 13.22
CA ASN A 127 -20.41 -3.35 13.29
C ASN A 127 -18.95 -3.73 13.55
N LYS A 128 -18.68 -4.68 14.45
CA LYS A 128 -17.33 -5.22 14.69
C LYS A 128 -16.76 -5.85 13.43
N LYS A 129 -17.52 -6.69 12.71
CA LYS A 129 -17.09 -7.29 11.44
C LYS A 129 -16.77 -6.24 10.39
N ILE A 130 -17.62 -5.22 10.24
CA ILE A 130 -17.41 -4.10 9.31
C ILE A 130 -16.15 -3.30 9.71
N SER A 131 -15.95 -3.01 10.99
CA SER A 131 -14.76 -2.29 11.49
C SER A 131 -13.49 -3.08 11.20
N ASN A 132 -13.46 -4.37 11.55
CA ASN A 132 -12.31 -5.24 11.33
C ASN A 132 -11.91 -5.30 9.85
N LEU A 133 -12.88 -5.38 8.93
CA LEU A 133 -12.61 -5.36 7.49
C LEU A 133 -12.01 -4.03 7.02
N LYS A 134 -12.53 -2.90 7.52
CA LYS A 134 -11.98 -1.57 7.22
C LYS A 134 -10.57 -1.40 7.77
N GLU A 135 -10.34 -1.83 9.01
CA GLU A 135 -9.03 -1.77 9.67
C GLU A 135 -8.00 -2.66 8.97
N ALA A 136 -8.40 -3.86 8.51
CA ALA A 136 -7.54 -4.72 7.70
C ALA A 136 -7.09 -4.03 6.40
N GLY A 137 -8.01 -3.32 5.74
CA GLY A 137 -7.68 -2.44 4.62
C GLY A 137 -6.67 -1.37 5.01
N MET A 138 -6.94 -0.60 6.07
CA MET A 138 -6.04 0.47 6.54
C MET A 138 -4.62 -0.05 6.89
N ARG A 139 -4.52 -1.23 7.50
CA ARG A 139 -3.25 -1.93 7.81
C ARG A 139 -2.45 -2.35 6.58
N SER A 140 -3.02 -2.20 5.39
CA SER A 140 -2.35 -2.48 4.11
C SER A 140 -1.96 -1.20 3.37
N THR A 141 -2.07 -0.05 4.03
CA THR A 141 -1.47 1.21 3.58
C THR A 141 0.01 1.18 3.92
N SER A 142 0.83 1.66 3.01
CA SER A 142 2.28 1.68 3.18
C SER A 142 2.87 3.00 2.69
N SER A 143 4.09 3.29 3.15
CA SER A 143 4.87 4.39 2.62
C SER A 143 5.57 3.97 1.31
N LEU A 144 5.71 4.90 0.38
CA LEU A 144 6.29 4.61 -0.94
C LEU A 144 7.73 4.07 -0.85
N ASP A 145 8.52 4.57 0.10
CA ASP A 145 9.89 4.12 0.34
C ASP A 145 9.94 2.65 0.81
N SER A 146 9.06 2.24 1.72
CA SER A 146 8.95 0.86 2.17
C SER A 146 8.58 -0.08 1.03
N GLU A 147 7.67 0.37 0.17
CA GLU A 147 7.25 -0.34 -1.04
C GLU A 147 8.39 -0.48 -2.06
N ILE A 148 9.18 0.59 -2.24
CA ILE A 148 10.33 0.58 -3.15
C ILE A 148 11.45 -0.30 -2.62
N ALA A 149 11.60 -0.45 -1.30
CA ALA A 149 12.60 -1.34 -0.71
C ALA A 149 12.38 -2.81 -1.11
N LEU A 150 11.11 -3.22 -1.31
CA LEU A 150 10.73 -4.55 -1.78
C LEU A 150 10.40 -4.56 -3.28
N VAL A 151 10.85 -3.58 -4.06
CA VAL A 151 10.46 -3.45 -5.47
C VAL A 151 10.87 -4.65 -6.31
N LEU A 152 11.93 -5.39 -5.97
CA LEU A 152 12.31 -6.59 -6.71
C LEU A 152 11.51 -7.83 -6.30
N GLU A 153 10.99 -7.85 -5.07
CA GLU A 153 10.07 -8.88 -4.62
C GLU A 153 8.69 -8.65 -5.24
N LYS A 154 8.17 -9.68 -5.89
CA LYS A 154 6.86 -9.62 -6.55
C LYS A 154 5.73 -10.03 -5.61
N ASP A 155 6.01 -10.98 -4.74
CA ASP A 155 5.03 -11.63 -3.88
C ASP A 155 5.43 -11.46 -2.41
N TYR A 156 4.84 -10.46 -1.75
CA TYR A 156 4.97 -10.26 -0.31
C TYR A 156 3.62 -9.88 0.31
N PRO A 157 3.39 -10.16 1.60
CA PRO A 157 2.14 -9.81 2.27
C PRO A 157 1.97 -8.29 2.33
N LEU A 158 0.83 -7.76 1.88
CA LEU A 158 0.56 -6.32 1.90
C LEU A 158 0.10 -5.79 3.27
N SER A 159 -0.32 -6.68 4.17
CA SER A 159 -0.91 -6.30 5.45
C SER A 159 0.08 -6.45 6.60
N GLY A 160 0.14 -5.42 7.45
CA GLY A 160 0.89 -5.46 8.70
C GLY A 160 2.38 -5.11 8.56
N TRP A 161 3.15 -5.36 9.61
CA TRP A 161 4.58 -5.05 9.65
C TRP A 161 5.38 -6.21 9.04
N LEU A 162 6.18 -5.89 8.02
CA LEU A 162 7.17 -6.81 7.48
C LEU A 162 8.57 -6.50 8.05
N PRO A 163 9.36 -7.53 8.40
CA PRO A 163 10.75 -7.31 8.74
C PRO A 163 11.52 -6.85 7.50
N ASN A 164 12.49 -5.94 7.68
CA ASN A 164 13.41 -5.59 6.59
C ASN A 164 14.37 -6.78 6.35
N PRO A 165 14.29 -7.48 5.20
CA PRO A 165 15.13 -8.66 4.96
C PRO A 165 16.61 -8.33 4.84
N TYR A 166 16.96 -7.07 4.57
CA TYR A 166 18.34 -6.59 4.46
C TYR A 166 18.89 -6.02 5.77
N PHE A 167 18.15 -6.11 6.88
CA PHE A 167 18.66 -5.69 8.18
C PHE A 167 19.67 -6.72 8.72
N ILE A 168 20.88 -6.25 9.05
CA ILE A 168 22.03 -7.08 9.45
C ILE A 168 21.69 -8.00 10.63
N GLY A 169 20.82 -7.57 11.56
CA GLY A 169 20.39 -8.39 12.71
C GLY A 169 19.57 -9.64 12.36
N TYR A 170 19.20 -9.84 11.10
CA TYR A 170 18.48 -11.02 10.62
C TYR A 170 19.34 -11.98 9.77
N GLY A 171 20.67 -11.77 9.68
CA GLY A 171 21.56 -12.49 8.75
C GLY A 171 21.49 -14.02 8.78
N ASP A 172 21.16 -14.64 9.92
CA ASP A 172 21.08 -16.10 10.07
C ASP A 172 19.64 -16.65 10.06
N LYS A 173 18.63 -15.80 9.82
CA LYS A 173 17.20 -16.19 9.89
C LYS A 173 16.59 -16.27 8.49
N THR A 174 16.01 -17.43 8.16
CA THR A 174 15.08 -17.54 7.02
C THR A 174 13.80 -16.79 7.34
N LEU A 175 13.61 -15.62 6.72
CA LEU A 175 12.38 -14.84 6.81
C LEU A 175 11.36 -15.37 5.79
N SER A 176 10.10 -15.55 6.19
CA SER A 176 9.01 -16.07 5.34
C SER A 176 8.63 -15.16 4.16
N ILE A 177 9.31 -14.03 3.99
CA ILE A 177 9.06 -13.01 2.97
C ILE A 177 10.08 -13.02 1.83
N VAL A 178 11.11 -13.87 1.89
CA VAL A 178 12.17 -13.94 0.85
C VAL A 178 12.10 -15.31 0.18
N PRO A 179 11.93 -15.41 -1.16
CA PRO A 179 12.21 -16.66 -1.86
C PRO A 179 13.69 -17.02 -1.68
N THR A 180 13.99 -18.29 -1.45
CA THR A 180 15.38 -18.76 -1.37
C THR A 180 16.12 -18.38 -2.65
N ILE A 181 17.19 -17.59 -2.52
CA ILE A 181 18.08 -17.19 -3.61
C ILE A 181 18.77 -18.43 -4.18
#